data_AF-A0A6A5WA93-F1
#
_entry.id   AF-A0A6A5WA93-F1
#
_cell.length_a   1.000
_cell.length_b   1.000
_cell.length_c   1.000
_cell.angle_alpha   90.00
_cell.angle_beta   90.00
_cell.angle_gamma   90.00
#
_symmetry.space_group_name_H-M   'P 1'
#
loop_
_entity.id
_entity.type
_entity.pdbx_description
1 polymer ?
#
loop_
_entity_poly.entity_id
_entity_poly.type
_entity_poly.pdbx_seq_one_letter_code
_entity_poly.pdbx_strand_id
1 'polypeptide(L)'
;MLPTSLLVALLTTTTLASPLLSSRASALKELKALTVSSPACALPDANKNCAGSPMKDVIISYPSDVPKEQPTLILDATKSAGGKVVYDWQNFGFSGFVPEPVLSLIAAHGANFGIEIHENACAEIPWCGEAPC
;
A
#
# COMPACT_ATOMS: atom_id res chain seq x y z
N MET A 1 -67.49 39.12 24.21
CA MET A 1 -66.48 39.77 23.36
C MET A 1 -65.22 39.94 24.20
N LEU A 2 -64.06 39.48 23.70
CA LEU A 2 -62.83 39.08 24.44
C LEU A 2 -62.39 40.00 25.61
N PRO A 3 -61.77 39.43 26.67
CA PRO A 3 -60.30 39.37 26.75
C PRO A 3 -59.74 38.03 27.30
N THR A 4 -58.68 37.45 26.73
CA THR A 4 -57.25 37.61 27.09
C THR A 4 -56.84 37.00 28.44
N SER A 5 -56.23 35.81 28.40
CA SER A 5 -55.27 35.22 29.36
C SER A 5 -54.70 33.98 28.66
N LEU A 6 -53.55 34.02 27.97
CA LEU A 6 -52.16 34.02 28.45
C LEU A 6 -51.91 32.97 29.56
N LEU A 7 -50.89 32.12 29.37
CA LEU A 7 -50.41 30.95 30.16
C LEU A 7 -50.77 29.62 29.47
N VAL A 8 -49.88 28.66 29.19
CA VAL A 8 -48.48 28.43 29.57
C VAL A 8 -47.83 27.55 28.51
N ALA A 9 -46.57 27.86 28.25
CA ALA A 9 -45.60 27.05 27.52
C ALA A 9 -45.58 25.58 27.97
N LEU A 10 -45.72 24.64 27.03
CA LEU A 10 -45.14 23.31 27.17
C LEU A 10 -44.39 22.98 25.88
N LEU A 11 -43.19 23.56 25.76
CA LEU A 11 -42.14 22.99 24.91
C LEU A 11 -41.72 21.67 25.55
N THR A 12 -42.22 20.55 25.05
CA THR A 12 -41.61 19.25 25.32
C THR A 12 -40.35 19.14 24.46
N THR A 13 -39.24 19.67 24.96
CA THR A 13 -37.92 19.35 24.43
C THR A 13 -37.63 17.89 24.73
N THR A 14 -37.90 17.01 23.76
CA THR A 14 -37.30 15.68 23.72
C THR A 14 -35.81 15.84 23.44
N THR A 15 -35.04 16.08 24.49
CA THR A 15 -33.59 15.88 24.43
C THR A 15 -33.36 14.37 24.32
N LEU A 16 -33.40 13.84 23.09
CA LEU A 16 -32.68 12.62 22.75
C LEU A 16 -31.20 12.93 22.94
N ALA A 17 -30.73 12.79 24.19
CA ALA A 17 -29.32 12.59 24.47
C ALA A 17 -28.93 11.32 23.69
N SER A 18 -28.33 11.51 22.52
CA SER A 18 -27.79 10.41 21.72
C SER A 18 -26.51 9.93 22.39
N PRO A 19 -26.46 8.72 23.01
CA PRO A 19 -25.20 8.15 23.44
C PRO A 19 -24.59 7.44 22.23
N LEU A 20 -24.23 8.17 21.16
CA LEU A 20 -23.80 7.54 19.89
C LEU A 20 -22.35 7.83 19.50
N LEU A 21 -21.61 8.59 20.31
CA LEU A 21 -20.19 8.87 20.04
C LEU A 21 -19.24 7.91 20.78
N SER A 22 -19.59 7.47 21.99
CA SER A 22 -18.73 6.54 22.76
C SER A 22 -18.76 5.11 22.21
N SER A 23 -19.87 4.69 21.59
CA SER A 23 -20.01 3.36 21.00
C SER A 23 -19.25 3.20 19.69
N ARG A 24 -19.11 4.27 18.89
CA ARG A 24 -18.40 4.22 17.60
C ARG A 24 -16.89 4.11 17.74
N ALA A 25 -16.29 4.86 18.66
CA ALA A 25 -14.85 4.75 18.93
C ALA A 25 -14.48 3.37 19.51
N SER A 26 -15.36 2.82 20.35
CA SER A 26 -15.20 1.47 20.92
C SER A 26 -15.39 0.39 19.85
N ALA A 27 -16.41 0.51 19.01
CA ALA A 27 -16.64 -0.38 17.88
C ALA A 27 -15.52 -0.32 16.83
N LEU A 28 -14.92 0.84 16.57
CA LEU A 28 -13.76 0.97 15.67
C LEU A 28 -12.50 0.34 16.28
N LYS A 29 -12.29 0.47 17.60
CA LYS A 29 -11.19 -0.21 18.29
C LYS A 29 -11.39 -1.73 18.26
N GLU A 30 -12.61 -2.19 18.44
CA GLU A 30 -12.97 -3.61 18.38
C GLU A 30 -12.85 -4.16 16.97
N LEU A 31 -13.34 -3.45 15.95
CA LEU A 31 -13.11 -3.78 14.54
C LEU A 31 -11.61 -3.85 14.21
N LYS A 32 -10.82 -2.85 14.64
CA LYS A 32 -9.37 -2.89 14.46
C LYS A 32 -8.74 -4.12 15.13
N ALA A 33 -9.14 -4.42 16.37
CA ALA A 33 -8.64 -5.59 17.09
C ALA A 33 -9.01 -6.90 16.36
N LEU A 34 -10.26 -7.03 15.93
CA LEU A 34 -10.77 -8.18 15.19
C LEU A 34 -10.05 -8.34 13.85
N THR A 35 -9.84 -7.25 13.11
CA THR A 35 -9.09 -7.25 11.85
C THR A 35 -7.65 -7.68 12.06
N VAL A 36 -6.93 -7.10 13.03
CA VAL A 36 -5.52 -7.44 13.29
C VAL A 36 -5.35 -8.87 13.82
N SER A 37 -6.32 -9.37 14.59
CA SER A 37 -6.31 -10.75 15.12
C SER A 37 -6.79 -11.80 14.12
N SER A 38 -7.29 -11.37 12.96
CA SER A 38 -7.83 -12.28 11.96
C SER A 38 -6.70 -13.20 11.45
N PRO A 39 -6.95 -14.50 11.28
CA PRO A 39 -6.07 -15.39 10.51
C PRO A 39 -5.95 -14.94 9.06
N ALA A 40 -6.89 -14.09 8.63
CA ALA A 40 -6.87 -13.24 7.46
C ALA A 40 -6.47 -11.78 7.81
N CYS A 41 -5.51 -11.49 8.70
CA CYS A 41 -4.46 -10.43 8.62
C CYS A 41 -3.11 -10.83 9.30
N ALA A 42 -2.83 -12.12 9.53
CA ALA A 42 -1.57 -12.56 10.12
C ALA A 42 -0.36 -12.24 9.23
N LEU A 43 0.62 -11.52 9.77
CA LEU A 43 1.87 -11.26 9.04
C LEU A 43 2.59 -12.60 8.78
N PRO A 44 3.21 -12.78 7.60
CA PRO A 44 4.05 -13.96 7.37
C PRO A 44 5.18 -14.01 8.41
N ASP A 45 5.65 -15.22 8.74
CA ASP A 45 6.83 -15.39 9.57
C ASP A 45 7.99 -14.55 8.98
N ALA A 46 8.75 -13.83 9.80
CA ALA A 46 9.85 -12.96 9.34
C ALA A 46 10.94 -13.69 8.53
N ASN A 47 10.94 -15.03 8.55
CA ASN A 47 11.85 -15.87 7.76
C ASN A 47 11.19 -16.41 6.48
N LYS A 48 9.93 -16.04 6.23
CA LYS A 48 9.10 -16.37 5.06
C LYS A 48 8.52 -15.11 4.39
N ASN A 49 8.98 -13.94 4.79
CA ASN A 49 8.64 -12.68 4.14
C ASN A 49 9.70 -12.33 3.08
N CYS A 50 9.33 -11.50 2.12
CA CYS A 50 10.22 -11.12 1.03
C CYS A 50 11.39 -10.22 1.45
N ALA A 51 11.47 -9.82 2.72
CA ALA A 51 12.57 -9.04 3.26
C ALA A 51 13.91 -9.79 3.20
N GLY A 52 13.91 -11.11 3.36
CA GLY A 52 15.12 -11.95 3.29
C GLY A 52 15.34 -12.70 1.95
N SER A 53 14.46 -12.50 0.96
CA SER A 53 14.58 -13.18 -0.33
C SER A 53 15.78 -12.66 -1.13
N PRO A 54 16.61 -13.54 -1.72
CA PRO A 54 17.71 -13.12 -2.60
C PRO A 54 17.21 -12.42 -3.86
N MET A 55 15.93 -12.61 -4.19
CA MET A 55 15.24 -12.00 -5.32
C MET A 55 14.11 -11.10 -4.81
N LYS A 56 14.10 -9.85 -5.23
CA LYS A 56 13.08 -8.86 -4.88
C LYS A 56 12.07 -8.73 -6.01
N ASP A 57 10.78 -8.77 -5.67
CA ASP A 57 9.70 -8.41 -6.58
C ASP A 57 9.62 -6.89 -6.68
N VAL A 58 9.77 -6.37 -7.89
CA VAL A 58 9.89 -4.93 -8.12
C VAL A 58 9.13 -4.47 -9.35
N ILE A 59 8.73 -3.20 -9.33
CA ILE A 59 8.48 -2.39 -10.52
C ILE A 59 9.58 -1.34 -10.61
N ILE A 60 10.28 -1.31 -11.74
CA ILE A 60 11.28 -0.28 -12.04
C ILE A 60 10.70 0.63 -13.12
N SER A 61 10.52 1.90 -12.79
CA SER A 61 10.01 2.91 -13.73
C SER A 61 11.12 3.87 -14.18
N TYR A 62 11.00 4.33 -15.42
CA TYR A 62 11.94 5.24 -16.06
C TYR A 62 11.21 6.54 -16.44
N PRO A 63 11.80 7.72 -16.17
CA PRO A 63 11.30 8.96 -16.71
C PRO A 63 11.33 8.99 -18.24
N SER A 64 10.40 9.73 -18.84
CA SER A 64 10.22 9.76 -20.31
C SER A 64 11.39 10.40 -21.07
N ASP A 65 12.23 11.17 -20.38
CA ASP A 65 13.39 11.88 -20.92
C ASP A 65 14.69 11.07 -20.82
N VAL A 66 14.65 9.87 -20.23
CA VAL A 66 15.83 9.01 -20.13
C VAL A 66 16.19 8.43 -21.51
N PRO A 67 17.47 8.52 -21.95
CA PRO A 67 17.93 7.88 -23.18
C PRO A 67 17.68 6.37 -23.17
N LYS A 68 17.26 5.81 -24.30
CA LYS A 68 16.86 4.38 -24.41
C LYS A 68 17.95 3.40 -23.98
N GLU A 69 19.20 3.82 -24.03
CA GLU A 69 20.36 3.04 -23.62
C GLU A 69 20.31 2.69 -22.12
N GLN A 70 19.74 3.55 -21.26
CA GLN A 70 19.68 3.29 -19.81
C GLN A 70 18.63 2.22 -19.46
N PRO A 71 17.36 2.30 -19.92
CA PRO A 71 16.40 1.21 -19.72
C PRO A 71 16.89 -0.13 -20.29
N THR A 72 17.53 -0.13 -21.46
CA THR A 72 18.09 -1.35 -22.04
C THR A 72 19.20 -1.93 -21.18
N LEU A 73 20.14 -1.11 -20.71
CA LEU A 73 21.21 -1.55 -19.81
C LEU A 73 20.67 -2.19 -18.53
N ILE A 74 19.65 -1.59 -17.92
CA ILE A 74 19.05 -2.09 -16.67
C ILE A 74 18.30 -3.41 -16.90
N LEU A 75 17.55 -3.49 -17.99
CA LEU A 75 16.83 -4.70 -18.38
C LEU A 75 17.81 -5.87 -18.65
N ASP A 76 18.90 -5.59 -19.35
CA ASP A 76 19.93 -6.58 -19.67
C ASP A 76 20.70 -7.01 -18.42
N ALA A 77 21.12 -6.05 -17.57
CA ALA A 77 21.78 -6.34 -16.30
C ALA A 77 20.91 -7.23 -15.40
N THR A 78 19.61 -6.95 -15.35
CA THR A 78 18.63 -7.77 -14.62
C THR A 78 18.62 -9.20 -15.14
N LYS A 79 18.48 -9.39 -16.46
CA LYS A 79 18.43 -10.73 -17.08
C LYS A 79 19.75 -11.49 -16.93
N SER A 80 20.88 -10.83 -17.17
CA SER A 80 22.22 -11.44 -17.11
C SER A 80 22.59 -11.88 -15.70
N ALA A 81 22.06 -11.22 -14.67
CA ALA A 81 22.26 -11.61 -13.29
C ALA A 81 21.30 -12.72 -12.79
N GLY A 82 20.49 -13.30 -13.68
CA GLY A 82 19.52 -14.35 -13.35
C GLY A 82 18.16 -13.81 -12.87
N GLY A 83 17.92 -12.50 -13.00
CA GLY A 83 16.62 -11.88 -12.79
C GLY A 83 15.57 -12.33 -13.82
N LYS A 84 14.29 -12.29 -13.42
CA LYS A 84 13.16 -12.63 -14.28
C LYS A 84 12.28 -11.41 -14.50
N VAL A 85 12.26 -10.91 -15.73
CA VAL A 85 11.27 -9.89 -16.15
C VAL A 85 9.93 -10.58 -16.37
N VAL A 86 8.90 -10.11 -15.67
CA VAL A 86 7.51 -10.59 -15.78
C VAL A 86 6.76 -9.80 -16.86
N TYR A 87 6.90 -8.47 -16.83
CA TYR A 87 6.30 -7.60 -17.82
C TYR A 87 7.22 -6.42 -18.14
N ASP A 88 7.25 -6.01 -19.41
CA ASP A 88 8.03 -4.86 -19.89
C ASP A 88 7.08 -3.87 -20.58
N TRP A 89 6.85 -2.71 -19.94
CA TRP A 89 6.07 -1.61 -20.50
C TRP A 89 7.00 -0.71 -21.30
N GLN A 90 6.90 -0.78 -22.62
CA GLN A 90 7.62 0.12 -23.52
C GLN A 90 7.40 1.59 -23.12
N ASN A 91 8.49 2.25 -22.73
CA ASN A 91 8.58 3.66 -22.31
C ASN A 91 8.04 3.98 -20.90
N PHE A 92 7.78 2.99 -20.05
CA PHE A 92 7.47 3.22 -18.64
C PHE A 92 8.44 2.50 -17.72
N GLY A 93 8.75 1.23 -17.98
CA GLY A 93 9.40 0.41 -16.97
C GLY A 93 9.21 -1.08 -17.19
N PHE A 94 9.62 -1.87 -16.20
CA PHE A 94 9.33 -3.30 -16.17
C PHE A 94 9.01 -3.76 -14.75
N SER A 95 8.30 -4.87 -14.65
CA SER A 95 8.11 -5.61 -13.39
C SER A 95 8.84 -6.94 -13.45
N GLY A 96 9.30 -7.40 -12.29
CA GLY A 96 9.95 -8.69 -12.22
C GLY A 96 10.68 -8.97 -10.92
N PHE A 97 11.38 -10.10 -10.91
CA PHE A 97 12.21 -10.56 -9.82
C PHE A 97 13.66 -10.20 -10.10
N VAL A 98 14.26 -9.36 -9.26
CA VAL A 98 15.63 -8.85 -9.44
C VAL A 98 16.49 -9.28 -8.25
N PRO A 99 17.72 -9.80 -8.47
CA PRO A 99 18.62 -10.08 -7.37
C PRO A 99 18.92 -8.82 -6.55
N GLU A 100 18.88 -8.91 -5.22
CA GLU A 100 19.11 -7.75 -4.34
C GLU A 100 20.42 -6.97 -4.64
N PRO A 101 21.58 -7.62 -4.93
CA PRO A 101 22.80 -6.88 -5.27
C PRO A 101 22.64 -6.07 -6.56
N VAL A 102 21.90 -6.59 -7.54
CA VAL A 102 21.64 -5.92 -8.82
C VAL A 102 20.68 -4.77 -8.60
N LEU A 103 19.63 -4.97 -7.80
CA LEU A 103 18.68 -3.93 -7.47
C LEU A 103 19.36 -2.75 -6.76
N SER A 104 20.27 -3.02 -5.84
CA SER A 104 21.08 -2.01 -5.16
C SER A 104 21.93 -1.19 -6.14
N LEU A 105 22.51 -1.86 -7.14
CA LEU A 105 23.26 -1.18 -8.21
C LEU A 105 22.36 -0.34 -9.10
N ILE A 106 21.18 -0.85 -9.47
CA ILE A 106 20.20 -0.12 -10.27
C ILE A 106 19.71 1.12 -9.50
N ALA A 107 19.45 1.00 -8.20
CA ALA A 107 19.06 2.14 -7.35
C ALA A 107 20.16 3.22 -7.31
N ALA A 108 21.41 2.81 -7.09
CA ALA A 108 22.54 3.73 -7.02
C ALA A 108 22.82 4.43 -8.37
N HIS A 109 22.76 3.71 -9.48
CA HIS A 109 22.98 4.25 -10.82
C HIS A 109 21.78 5.10 -11.29
N GLY A 110 20.57 4.56 -11.10
CA GLY A 110 19.30 5.11 -11.56
C GLY A 110 18.85 6.38 -10.85
N ALA A 111 19.30 6.61 -9.61
CA ALA A 111 19.03 7.85 -8.88
C ALA A 111 19.50 9.11 -9.64
N ASN A 112 20.55 9.01 -10.46
CA ASN A 112 21.04 10.13 -11.26
C ASN A 112 20.13 10.49 -12.44
N PHE A 113 19.21 9.60 -12.82
CA PHE A 113 18.35 9.73 -13.99
C PHE A 113 16.86 9.66 -13.62
N GLY A 114 16.53 9.73 -12.32
CA GLY A 114 15.15 9.76 -11.82
C GLY A 114 14.42 8.42 -11.90
N ILE A 115 15.13 7.30 -11.91
CA ILE A 115 14.52 5.96 -11.87
C ILE A 115 13.85 5.74 -10.52
N GLU A 116 12.62 5.24 -10.53
CA GLU A 116 11.91 4.85 -9.31
C GLU A 116 11.83 3.33 -9.23
N ILE A 117 12.08 2.80 -8.03
CA ILE A 117 12.02 1.37 -7.74
C ILE A 117 10.96 1.19 -6.67
N HIS A 118 9.95 0.40 -6.98
CA HIS A 118 8.91 0.01 -6.04
C HIS A 118 9.14 -1.46 -5.67
N GLU A 119 9.66 -1.71 -4.48
CA GLU A 119 9.80 -3.06 -3.92
C GLU A 119 8.46 -3.59 -3.39
N ASN A 120 8.34 -4.92 -3.35
CA ASN A 120 7.15 -5.63 -2.89
C ASN A 120 5.92 -5.32 -3.76
N ALA A 121 6.10 -5.34 -5.08
CA ALA A 121 5.07 -5.10 -6.08
C ALA A 121 4.06 -6.25 -6.21
N CYS A 122 3.58 -6.77 -5.09
CA CYS A 122 2.55 -7.80 -5.03
C CYS A 122 1.19 -7.22 -5.41
N ALA A 123 0.95 -7.17 -6.72
CA ALA A 123 -0.29 -6.76 -7.35
C ALA A 123 -1.37 -7.86 -7.38
N GLU A 124 -1.16 -9.05 -6.81
CA GLU A 124 -2.14 -10.15 -6.87
C GLU A 124 -2.37 -10.95 -5.57
N ILE A 125 -2.03 -10.44 -4.37
CA ILE A 125 -2.30 -11.18 -3.11
C ILE A 125 -3.22 -10.35 -2.19
N PRO A 126 -4.38 -10.87 -1.76
CA PRO A 126 -5.33 -10.13 -0.95
C PRO A 126 -4.85 -10.10 0.51
N TRP A 127 -3.95 -9.18 0.92
CA TRP A 127 -3.71 -9.03 2.36
C TRP A 127 -3.14 -7.75 3.01
N CYS A 128 -3.39 -7.65 4.33
CA CYS A 128 -3.16 -6.53 5.28
C CYS A 128 -1.69 -6.35 5.73
N GLY A 129 -0.70 -6.75 4.91
CA GLY A 129 0.72 -6.74 5.29
C GLY A 129 1.60 -7.33 4.19
N GLU A 130 2.92 -7.27 4.38
CA GLU A 130 3.94 -7.73 3.42
C GLU A 130 3.58 -9.09 2.81
N ALA A 131 3.61 -9.16 1.48
CA ALA A 131 3.24 -10.36 0.77
C ALA A 131 4.20 -11.52 1.05
N PRO A 132 3.70 -12.76 1.13
CA PRO A 132 4.55 -13.93 1.18
C PRO A 132 5.28 -14.11 -0.15
N CYS A 133 6.57 -14.41 -0.03
CA CYS A 133 7.37 -15.02 -1.08
C CYS A 133 7.05 -16.53 -1.15
#